data_AF-A0A699UXJ9-F1
#
_entry.id   AF-A0A699UXJ9-F1
#
_cell.length_a   1.000
_cell.length_b   1.000
_cell.length_c   1.000
_cell.angle_alpha   90.00
_cell.angle_beta   90.00
_cell.angle_gamma   90.00
#
_symmetry.space_group_name_H-M   'P 1'
#
loop_
_entity.id
_entity.type
_entity.pdbx_description
1 polymer ?
#
loop_
_entity_poly.entity_id
_entity_poly.type
_entity_poly.pdbx_seq_one_letter_code
_entity_poly.pdbx_strand_id
1 'polypeptide(L)'
;SQATPKIDKGKGISIEYDDDPLKKLVKASSIVRPDPDEPIIVEFIINGRIVYLTEQEIQDYRDKKEQIKKAEEEARLNAISKPEVIKVVRKEAKKIGIHPKEAISTKAGELYKKAQDAEHEVLKRQHTKKVRKSLELRNHKYDSYIWTVSNKLKPKPKPITDIKIHPKTKPVVITVYKGTNERN
;
A
#
# COMPACT_ATOMS: atom_id res chain seq x y z
N SER A 1 -26.96 18.65 -93.30
CA SER A 1 -26.00 18.98 -92.24
C SER A 1 -25.65 17.73 -91.46
N GLN A 2 -24.45 17.18 -91.65
CA GLN A 2 -23.87 16.14 -90.80
C GLN A 2 -22.42 16.54 -90.52
N ALA A 3 -22.13 16.77 -89.24
CA ALA A 3 -20.82 17.17 -88.77
C ALA A 3 -19.97 15.92 -88.50
N THR A 4 -18.78 15.88 -89.06
CA THR A 4 -17.73 14.90 -88.76
C THR A 4 -17.11 15.16 -87.38
N PRO A 5 -16.84 14.13 -86.56
CA PRO A 5 -16.08 14.31 -85.32
C PRO A 5 -14.59 14.50 -85.62
N LYS A 6 -14.00 15.57 -85.09
CA LYS A 6 -12.55 15.80 -85.08
C LYS A 6 -11.89 14.84 -84.10
N ILE A 7 -10.85 14.14 -84.56
CA ILE A 7 -10.00 13.28 -83.74
C ILE A 7 -8.94 14.18 -83.08
N ASP A 8 -9.08 14.39 -81.77
CA ASP A 8 -8.06 15.03 -80.94
C ASP A 8 -6.91 14.03 -80.71
N LYS A 9 -5.68 14.44 -81.05
CA LYS A 9 -4.45 13.68 -80.84
C LYS A 9 -3.97 13.90 -79.40
N GLY A 10 -4.79 13.48 -78.44
CA GLY A 10 -4.42 13.39 -77.05
C GLY A 10 -3.63 12.10 -76.78
N LYS A 11 -2.47 12.23 -76.15
CA LYS A 11 -1.55 11.15 -75.77
C LYS A 11 -2.26 10.20 -74.79
N GLY A 12 -2.82 9.10 -75.29
CA GLY A 12 -3.49 8.08 -74.48
C GLY A 12 -2.48 7.30 -73.66
N ILE A 13 -2.58 7.37 -72.33
CA ILE A 13 -1.89 6.46 -71.42
C ILE A 13 -2.73 5.19 -71.41
N SER A 14 -2.22 4.11 -72.02
CA SER A 14 -2.86 2.80 -71.92
C SER A 14 -2.67 2.30 -70.49
N ILE A 15 -3.72 2.38 -69.67
CA ILE A 15 -3.76 1.68 -68.39
C ILE A 15 -4.23 0.28 -68.73
N GLU A 16 -3.29 -0.64 -68.90
CA GLU A 16 -3.59 -2.07 -68.80
C GLU A 16 -4.06 -2.31 -67.36
N TYR A 17 -5.36 -2.57 -67.21
CA TYR A 17 -5.91 -3.12 -65.98
C TYR A 17 -5.38 -4.54 -65.86
N ASP A 18 -4.23 -4.68 -65.21
CA ASP A 18 -3.82 -5.93 -64.60
C ASP A 18 -4.64 -6.08 -63.30
N ASP A 19 -5.95 -6.26 -63.47
CA ASP A 19 -6.88 -6.63 -62.40
C ASP A 19 -6.56 -8.08 -62.02
N ASP A 20 -5.48 -8.26 -61.28
CA ASP A 20 -5.21 -9.48 -60.55
C ASP A 20 -6.24 -9.54 -59.39
N PRO A 21 -7.29 -10.38 -59.48
CA PRO A 21 -8.42 -10.36 -58.54
C PRO A 21 -8.03 -10.86 -57.13
N LEU A 22 -6.75 -11.15 -56.91
CA LEU A 22 -6.17 -11.66 -55.68
C LEU A 22 -5.49 -10.59 -54.81
N LYS A 23 -5.27 -9.36 -55.29
CA LYS A 23 -4.72 -8.28 -54.45
C LYS A 23 -5.81 -7.63 -53.60
N LYS A 24 -6.34 -8.38 -52.63
CA LYS A 24 -7.16 -7.80 -51.55
C LYS A 24 -6.31 -6.77 -50.80
N LEU A 25 -6.65 -5.49 -50.96
CA LEU A 25 -6.11 -4.41 -50.13
C LEU A 25 -6.44 -4.71 -48.66
N VAL A 26 -5.41 -5.06 -47.90
CA VAL A 26 -5.51 -5.29 -46.45
C VAL A 26 -5.77 -3.95 -45.78
N LYS A 27 -6.81 -3.89 -44.96
CA LYS A 27 -7.14 -2.69 -44.18
C LYS A 27 -5.96 -2.38 -43.24
N ALA A 28 -5.26 -1.29 -43.49
CA ALA A 28 -4.18 -0.84 -42.60
C ALA A 28 -4.78 -0.50 -41.23
N SER A 29 -4.21 -1.05 -40.17
CA SER A 29 -4.64 -0.82 -38.80
C SER A 29 -4.17 0.57 -38.35
N SER A 30 -5.09 1.51 -38.14
CA SER A 30 -4.80 2.82 -37.55
C SER A 30 -4.82 2.72 -36.01
N ILE A 31 -3.92 1.94 -35.42
CA ILE A 31 -3.76 1.97 -33.97
C ILE A 31 -2.87 3.17 -33.65
N VAL A 32 -3.51 4.31 -33.33
CA VAL A 32 -2.83 5.46 -32.74
C VAL A 32 -2.44 5.04 -31.32
N ARG A 33 -1.15 4.89 -31.07
CA ARG A 33 -0.64 4.67 -29.72
C ARG A 33 -0.69 6.03 -29.00
N PRO A 34 -1.36 6.15 -27.84
CA PRO A 34 -1.26 7.36 -27.03
C PRO A 34 0.21 7.62 -26.66
N ASP A 35 0.56 8.90 -26.56
CA ASP A 35 1.92 9.35 -26.25
C ASP A 35 2.35 8.78 -24.89
N PRO A 36 3.48 8.05 -24.80
CA PRO A 36 3.96 7.50 -23.53
C PRO A 36 4.26 8.55 -22.46
N ASP A 37 4.43 9.82 -22.84
CA ASP A 37 4.69 10.93 -21.91
C ASP A 37 3.40 11.66 -21.46
N GLU A 38 2.23 11.28 -21.97
CA GLU A 38 0.95 11.90 -21.56
C GLU A 38 0.50 11.33 -20.20
N PRO A 39 0.23 12.20 -19.19
CA PRO A 39 -0.19 11.74 -17.88
C PRO A 39 -1.55 11.05 -17.96
N ILE A 40 -1.65 9.87 -17.34
CA ILE A 40 -2.89 9.10 -17.29
C ILE A 40 -3.89 9.85 -16.39
N ILE A 41 -4.97 10.31 -17.00
CA ILE A 41 -6.08 10.99 -16.31
C ILE A 41 -7.14 9.94 -15.96
N VAL A 42 -7.50 9.86 -14.67
CA VAL A 42 -8.46 8.91 -14.13
C VAL A 42 -9.69 9.66 -13.61
N GLU A 43 -10.88 9.13 -13.87
CA GLU A 43 -12.12 9.61 -13.28
C GLU A 43 -12.17 9.29 -11.77
N PHE A 44 -12.29 10.32 -10.95
CA PHE A 44 -12.31 10.20 -9.50
C PHE A 44 -13.50 10.95 -8.89
N ILE A 45 -14.20 10.32 -7.93
CA ILE A 45 -15.39 10.90 -7.30
C ILE A 45 -15.00 11.56 -5.98
N ILE A 46 -15.14 12.88 -5.91
CA ILE A 46 -14.91 13.67 -4.70
C ILE A 46 -16.23 14.32 -4.29
N ASN A 47 -16.71 14.03 -3.08
CA ASN A 47 -17.94 14.60 -2.52
C ASN A 47 -19.16 14.47 -3.46
N GLY A 48 -19.26 13.35 -4.19
CA GLY A 48 -20.35 13.07 -5.12
C GLY A 48 -20.24 13.74 -6.49
N ARG A 49 -19.13 14.42 -6.79
CA ARG A 49 -18.85 14.99 -8.12
C ARG A 49 -17.71 14.22 -8.79
N ILE A 50 -17.85 13.95 -10.09
CA ILE A 50 -16.79 13.34 -10.91
C ILE A 50 -15.78 14.43 -11.26
N VAL A 51 -14.50 14.16 -10.99
CA VAL A 51 -13.35 15.02 -11.29
C VAL A 51 -12.31 14.17 -12.01
N TYR A 52 -11.72 14.71 -13.06
CA TYR A 52 -10.66 14.03 -13.81
C TYR A 52 -9.32 14.46 -13.23
N LEU A 53 -8.56 13.52 -12.68
CA LEU A 53 -7.31 13.79 -11.96
C LEU A 53 -6.19 12.87 -12.44
N THR A 54 -4.96 13.34 -12.31
CA THR A 54 -3.76 12.50 -12.48
C THR A 54 -3.52 11.65 -11.22
N GLU A 55 -2.76 10.57 -11.36
CA GLU A 55 -2.41 9.68 -10.24
C GLU A 55 -1.73 10.45 -9.09
N GLN A 56 -0.87 11.42 -9.42
CA GLN A 56 -0.20 12.26 -8.43
C GLN A 56 -1.20 13.10 -7.62
N GLU A 57 -2.17 13.71 -8.28
CA GLU A 57 -3.20 14.52 -7.61
C GLU A 57 -4.13 13.66 -6.74
N ILE A 58 -4.41 12.43 -7.17
CA ILE A 58 -5.19 11.46 -6.38
C ILE A 58 -4.42 11.09 -5.09
N GLN A 59 -3.11 10.87 -5.19
CA GLN A 59 -2.28 10.58 -4.03
C GLN A 59 -2.22 11.78 -3.07
N ASP A 60 -1.96 12.98 -3.58
CA ASP A 60 -1.95 14.22 -2.79
C ASP A 60 -3.28 14.45 -2.06
N TYR A 61 -4.41 14.13 -2.72
CA TYR A 61 -5.74 14.21 -2.09
C TYR A 61 -5.90 13.21 -0.94
N ARG A 62 -5.45 11.97 -1.10
CA ARG A 62 -5.49 10.94 -0.05
C ARG A 62 -4.65 11.37 1.15
N ASP A 63 -3.43 11.85 0.91
CA ASP A 63 -2.51 12.26 1.96
C ASP A 63 -3.08 13.44 2.77
N LYS A 64 -3.64 14.45 2.10
CA LYS A 64 -4.32 15.58 2.76
C LYS A 64 -5.49 15.12 3.61
N LYS A 65 -6.30 14.18 3.10
CA LYS A 65 -7.44 13.62 3.84
C LYS A 65 -7.00 12.85 5.08
N GLU A 66 -5.91 12.11 5.00
CA GLU A 66 -5.33 11.40 6.14
C GLU A 66 -4.79 12.37 7.20
N GLN A 67 -4.10 13.43 6.78
CA GLN A 67 -3.63 14.48 7.70
C GLN A 67 -4.77 15.15 8.47
N ILE A 68 -5.88 15.49 7.78
CA ILE A 68 -7.06 16.07 8.43
C ILE A 68 -7.65 15.10 9.46
N LYS A 69 -7.81 13.82 9.09
CA LYS A 69 -8.34 12.81 10.01
C LYS A 69 -7.46 12.65 11.25
N LYS A 70 -6.14 12.64 11.07
CA LYS A 70 -5.17 12.55 12.16
C LYS A 70 -5.26 13.77 13.09
N ALA A 71 -5.34 14.97 12.52
CA ALA A 71 -5.47 16.21 13.29
C ALA A 71 -6.80 16.26 14.08
N GLU A 72 -7.90 15.78 13.48
CA GLU A 72 -9.20 15.70 14.14
C GLU A 72 -9.19 14.70 15.30
N GLU A 73 -8.58 13.52 15.12
CA GLU A 73 -8.43 12.51 16.17
C GLU A 73 -7.55 13.03 17.32
N GLU A 74 -6.45 13.69 17.00
CA GLU A 74 -5.59 14.36 17.98
C GLU A 74 -6.35 15.46 18.74
N ALA A 75 -7.16 16.27 18.05
CA ALA A 75 -7.99 17.30 18.67
C ALA A 75 -9.06 16.68 19.61
N ARG A 76 -9.68 15.56 19.21
CA ARG A 76 -10.63 14.80 20.05
C ARG A 76 -9.96 14.25 21.31
N LEU A 77 -8.79 13.63 21.17
CA LEU A 77 -8.01 13.13 22.30
C LEU A 77 -7.61 14.28 23.23
N ASN A 78 -7.19 15.42 22.67
CA ASN A 78 -6.86 16.61 23.45
C ASN A 78 -8.09 17.19 24.17
N ALA A 79 -9.28 17.16 23.56
CA ALA A 79 -10.52 17.64 24.17
C ALA A 79 -10.96 16.77 25.36
N ILE A 80 -10.76 15.46 25.30
CA ILE A 80 -11.06 14.51 26.40
C ILE A 80 -9.97 14.55 27.47
N SER A 81 -8.71 14.56 27.04
CA SER A 81 -7.55 14.52 27.94
C SER A 81 -7.44 15.79 28.79
N LYS A 82 -7.67 16.99 28.23
CA LYS A 82 -7.58 18.26 28.98
C LYS A 82 -8.38 18.27 30.29
N PRO A 83 -9.70 17.99 30.32
CA PRO A 83 -10.46 17.98 31.56
C PRO A 83 -10.08 16.83 32.50
N GLU A 84 -9.73 15.66 31.98
CA GLU A 84 -9.25 14.54 32.80
C GLU A 84 -7.92 14.84 33.47
N VAL A 85 -6.95 15.38 32.71
CA VAL A 85 -5.66 15.85 33.20
C VAL A 85 -5.86 16.94 34.25
N ILE A 86 -6.73 17.93 34.02
CA ILE A 86 -7.04 18.96 35.02
C ILE A 86 -7.63 18.33 36.31
N LYS A 87 -8.49 17.32 36.18
CA LYS A 87 -9.09 16.62 37.33
C LYS A 87 -8.03 15.82 38.11
N VAL A 88 -7.13 15.13 37.42
CA VAL A 88 -6.00 14.40 38.03
C VAL A 88 -5.06 15.36 38.74
N VAL A 89 -4.61 16.43 38.06
CA VAL A 89 -3.72 17.45 38.62
C VAL A 89 -4.33 18.09 39.88
N ARG A 90 -5.64 18.43 39.86
CA ARG A 90 -6.33 18.97 41.04
C ARG A 90 -6.39 17.98 42.20
N LYS A 91 -6.68 16.70 41.93
CA LYS A 91 -6.72 15.64 42.96
C LYS A 91 -5.34 15.41 43.58
N GLU A 92 -4.31 15.42 42.75
CA GLU A 92 -2.93 15.17 43.16
C GLU A 92 -2.35 16.35 43.95
N ALA A 93 -2.56 17.60 43.50
CA ALA A 93 -2.20 18.79 44.27
C ALA A 93 -2.84 18.80 45.67
N LYS A 94 -4.11 18.37 45.76
CA LYS A 94 -4.82 18.24 47.04
C LYS A 94 -4.18 17.20 47.98
N LYS A 95 -3.62 16.11 47.46
CA LYS A 95 -2.92 15.09 48.29
C LYS A 95 -1.63 15.63 48.91
N ILE A 96 -0.95 16.54 48.21
CA ILE A 96 0.32 17.12 48.64
C ILE A 96 0.09 18.38 49.51
N GLY A 97 -1.17 18.77 49.75
CA GLY A 97 -1.53 19.96 50.52
C GLY A 97 -1.28 21.28 49.77
N ILE A 98 -1.01 21.23 48.46
CA ILE A 98 -0.79 22.42 47.64
C ILE A 98 -2.15 23.01 47.26
N HIS A 99 -2.36 24.29 47.56
CA HIS A 99 -3.59 24.96 47.16
C HIS A 99 -3.65 25.03 45.62
N PRO A 100 -4.77 24.65 44.96
CA PRO A 100 -4.82 24.57 43.49
C PRO A 100 -4.47 25.86 42.74
N LYS A 101 -4.53 27.01 43.42
CA LYS A 101 -4.11 28.32 42.89
C LYS A 101 -2.58 28.46 42.81
N GLU A 102 -1.84 27.85 43.74
CA GLU A 102 -0.36 27.86 43.75
C GLU A 102 0.24 26.83 42.79
N ALA A 103 -0.50 25.77 42.45
CA ALA A 103 -0.07 24.76 41.48
C ALA A 103 0.06 25.32 40.04
N ILE A 104 -0.58 26.47 39.76
CA ILE A 104 -0.41 27.20 38.49
C ILE A 104 0.94 27.93 38.45
N SER A 105 1.62 28.08 39.58
CA SER A 105 2.97 28.67 39.60
C SER A 105 3.95 27.76 38.87
N THR A 106 4.80 28.38 38.05
CA THR A 106 5.80 27.75 37.17
C THR A 106 6.67 26.71 37.89
N LYS A 107 6.96 26.90 39.18
CA LYS A 107 7.78 26.00 40.00
C LYS A 107 7.16 24.62 40.21
N ALA A 108 5.84 24.56 40.45
CA ALA A 108 5.15 23.27 40.64
C ALA A 108 5.00 22.51 39.30
N GLY A 109 4.77 23.25 38.21
CA GLY A 109 4.70 22.67 36.86
C GLY A 109 6.03 22.04 36.39
N GLU A 110 7.17 22.65 36.73
CA GLU A 110 8.49 22.10 36.41
C GLU A 110 8.79 20.78 37.14
N LEU A 111 8.44 20.68 38.42
CA LEU A 111 8.61 19.44 39.19
C LEU A 111 7.74 18.32 38.64
N TYR A 112 6.51 18.63 38.24
CA TYR A 112 5.60 17.66 37.63
C TYR A 112 6.12 17.14 36.28
N LYS A 113 6.63 18.03 35.41
CA LYS A 113 7.26 17.63 34.13
C LYS A 113 8.43 16.68 34.37
N LYS A 114 9.31 16.98 35.31
CA LYS A 114 10.46 16.11 35.65
C LYS A 114 10.02 14.72 36.13
N ALA A 115 8.95 14.63 36.92
CA ALA A 115 8.42 13.35 37.37
C ALA A 115 7.83 12.53 36.20
N GLN A 116 7.04 13.16 35.34
CA GLN A 116 6.48 12.54 34.12
C GLN A 116 7.58 12.05 33.16
N ASP A 117 8.59 12.87 32.91
CA ASP A 117 9.71 12.51 32.03
C ASP A 117 10.47 11.30 32.59
N ALA A 118 10.68 11.23 33.91
CA ALA A 118 11.31 10.09 34.55
C ALA A 118 10.49 8.80 34.42
N GLU A 119 9.17 8.86 34.65
CA GLU A 119 8.27 7.72 34.47
C GLU A 119 8.23 7.25 33.00
N HIS A 120 8.14 8.19 32.07
CA HIS A 120 8.11 7.89 30.65
C HIS A 120 9.42 7.25 30.17
N GLU A 121 10.58 7.69 30.67
CA GLU A 121 11.87 7.05 30.40
C GLU A 121 11.95 5.61 30.94
N VAL A 122 11.40 5.36 32.14
CA VAL A 122 11.30 3.99 32.68
C VAL A 122 10.43 3.11 31.77
N LEU A 123 9.29 3.63 31.32
CA LEU A 123 8.38 2.91 30.43
C LEU A 123 9.03 2.60 29.07
N LYS A 124 9.73 3.56 28.46
CA LYS A 124 10.51 3.34 27.22
C LYS A 124 11.53 2.23 27.41
N ARG A 125 12.31 2.24 28.50
CA ARG A 125 13.29 1.20 28.80
C ARG A 125 12.64 -0.19 28.91
N GLN A 126 11.48 -0.29 29.55
CA GLN A 126 10.73 -1.55 29.63
C GLN A 126 10.26 -2.02 28.26
N HIS A 127 9.72 -1.12 27.44
CA HIS A 127 9.27 -1.44 26.09
C HIS A 127 10.41 -1.95 25.22
N THR A 128 11.55 -1.24 25.20
CA THR A 128 12.75 -1.66 24.45
C THR A 128 13.26 -3.03 24.90
N LYS A 129 13.26 -3.31 26.21
CA LYS A 129 13.62 -4.64 26.74
C LYS A 129 12.68 -5.73 26.24
N LYS A 130 11.36 -5.48 26.20
CA LYS A 130 10.37 -6.44 25.68
C LYS A 130 10.56 -6.69 24.17
N VAL A 131 10.76 -5.63 23.40
CA VAL A 131 11.02 -5.73 21.94
C VAL A 131 12.28 -6.56 21.68
N ARG A 132 13.36 -6.30 22.42
CA ARG A 132 14.60 -7.08 22.32
C ARG A 132 14.40 -8.56 22.64
N LYS A 133 13.73 -8.90 23.74
CA LYS A 133 13.42 -10.30 24.10
C LYS A 133 12.58 -11.00 23.02
N SER A 134 11.62 -10.30 22.44
CA SER A 134 10.79 -10.85 21.35
C SER A 134 11.61 -11.11 20.08
N LEU A 135 12.53 -10.21 19.74
CA LEU A 135 13.46 -10.40 18.64
C LEU A 135 14.39 -11.60 18.86
N GLU A 136 14.99 -11.71 20.05
CA GLU A 136 15.84 -12.84 20.43
C GLU A 136 15.07 -14.18 20.33
N LEU A 137 13.81 -14.23 20.81
CA LEU A 137 12.96 -15.42 20.68
C LEU A 137 12.64 -15.78 19.23
N ARG A 138 12.39 -14.78 18.37
CA ARG A 138 12.18 -15.01 16.93
C ARG A 138 13.42 -15.56 16.26
N ASN A 139 14.60 -15.00 16.56
CA ASN A 139 15.87 -15.49 16.03
C ASN A 139 16.14 -16.93 16.48
N HIS A 140 15.97 -17.24 17.77
CA HIS A 140 16.10 -18.61 18.27
C HIS A 140 15.15 -19.58 17.55
N LYS A 141 13.90 -19.17 17.27
CA LYS A 141 12.99 -19.98 16.45
C LYS A 141 13.56 -20.20 15.07
N TYR A 142 13.98 -19.16 14.35
CA TYR A 142 14.60 -19.33 13.03
C TYR A 142 15.83 -20.23 13.04
N ASP A 143 16.69 -20.12 14.05
CA ASP A 143 17.88 -20.99 14.21
C ASP A 143 17.51 -22.45 14.52
N SER A 144 16.34 -22.66 15.14
CA SER A 144 15.80 -23.99 15.46
C SER A 144 15.14 -24.68 14.28
N TYR A 145 14.90 -23.99 13.15
CA TYR A 145 14.31 -24.57 11.94
C TYR A 145 15.29 -24.47 10.77
N ILE A 146 15.39 -25.55 10.00
CA ILE A 146 16.04 -25.53 8.70
C ILE A 146 14.96 -25.26 7.66
N TRP A 147 15.15 -24.22 6.87
CA TRP A 147 14.31 -23.88 5.74
C TRP A 147 15.02 -24.36 4.48
N THR A 148 14.33 -25.19 3.69
CA THR A 148 14.82 -25.64 2.39
C THR A 148 13.85 -25.13 1.35
N VAL A 149 14.26 -24.10 0.59
CA VAL A 149 13.53 -23.65 -0.59
C VAL A 149 13.92 -24.58 -1.72
N SER A 150 13.05 -25.53 -2.06
CA SER A 150 13.28 -26.38 -3.23
C SER A 150 13.00 -25.56 -4.49
N ASN A 151 14.01 -24.83 -4.97
CA ASN A 151 13.97 -24.18 -6.28
C ASN A 151 14.27 -25.22 -7.36
N LYS A 152 13.37 -26.21 -7.54
CA LYS A 152 13.44 -27.05 -8.72
C LYS A 152 13.13 -26.13 -9.90
N LEU A 153 14.15 -25.78 -10.67
CA LEU A 153 14.07 -25.03 -11.92
C LEU A 153 13.05 -25.73 -12.84
N LYS A 154 11.78 -25.34 -12.72
CA LYS A 154 10.75 -25.74 -13.69
C LYS A 154 10.98 -24.84 -14.91
N PRO A 155 10.90 -25.35 -16.16
CA PRO A 155 11.22 -24.58 -17.36
C PRO A 155 10.18 -23.49 -17.74
N LYS A 156 9.49 -22.84 -16.79
CA LYS A 156 8.51 -21.75 -17.00
C LYS A 156 8.47 -20.80 -15.79
N PRO A 157 8.08 -19.51 -15.93
CA PRO A 157 8.03 -18.57 -14.82
C PRO A 157 6.79 -18.87 -13.96
N LYS A 158 6.87 -19.89 -13.12
CA LYS A 158 5.87 -20.14 -12.07
C LYS A 158 6.43 -19.61 -10.75
N PRO A 159 5.67 -18.80 -10.00
CA PRO A 159 6.10 -18.33 -8.68
C PRO A 159 6.34 -19.53 -7.74
N ILE A 160 7.37 -19.41 -6.90
CA ILE A 160 7.83 -20.45 -5.96
C ILE A 160 6.64 -20.91 -5.12
N THR A 161 6.27 -22.19 -5.22
CA THR A 161 5.03 -22.71 -4.59
C THR A 161 5.28 -23.55 -3.33
N ASP A 162 6.48 -24.13 -3.16
CA ASP A 162 6.71 -25.11 -2.11
C ASP A 162 7.86 -24.70 -1.18
N ILE A 163 7.53 -24.24 0.03
CA ILE A 163 8.47 -23.98 1.13
C ILE A 163 8.36 -25.15 2.12
N LYS A 164 9.45 -25.90 2.32
CA LYS A 164 9.52 -26.99 3.32
C LYS A 164 10.25 -26.49 4.57
N ILE A 165 9.55 -26.51 5.70
CA ILE A 165 10.08 -26.12 7.02
C ILE A 165 10.28 -27.38 7.84
N HIS A 166 11.53 -27.65 8.26
CA HIS A 166 11.86 -28.79 9.12
C HIS A 166 12.47 -28.29 10.43
N PRO A 167 12.13 -28.86 11.60
CA PRO A 167 12.88 -28.59 12.81
C PRO A 167 14.32 -29.09 12.66
N LYS A 168 15.29 -28.40 13.26
CA LYS A 168 16.72 -28.75 13.25
C LYS A 168 17.05 -29.96 14.14
N THR A 169 16.05 -30.51 14.82
CA THR A 169 16.15 -31.77 15.56
C THR A 169 16.17 -32.96 14.62
N LYS A 170 16.66 -34.13 15.08
CA LYS A 170 16.64 -35.36 14.27
C LYS A 170 15.21 -35.59 13.76
N PRO A 171 15.00 -35.82 12.45
CA PRO A 171 13.66 -35.99 11.90
C PRO A 171 12.97 -37.14 12.62
N VAL A 172 11.91 -36.83 13.36
CA VAL A 172 11.03 -37.84 13.94
C VAL A 172 10.11 -38.28 12.82
N VAL A 173 10.29 -39.51 12.35
CA VAL A 173 9.38 -40.14 11.38
C VAL A 173 8.08 -40.43 12.12
N ILE A 174 7.07 -39.57 11.94
CA ILE A 174 5.73 -39.82 12.46
C ILE A 174 4.97 -40.56 11.37
N THR A 175 4.84 -41.88 11.50
CA THR A 175 3.99 -42.69 10.62
C THR A 175 2.56 -42.62 11.13
N VAL A 176 1.71 -41.82 10.47
CA VAL A 176 0.27 -41.73 10.79
C VAL A 176 -0.48 -42.77 9.97
N TYR A 177 -0.99 -43.82 10.61
CA TYR A 177 -1.88 -44.78 9.96
C TYR A 177 -3.29 -44.23 9.92
N LYS A 178 -3.79 -43.93 8.71
CA LYS A 178 -5.20 -43.60 8.48
C LYS A 178 -5.98 -44.91 8.43
N GLY A 179 -6.77 -45.20 9.46
CA GLY A 179 -7.68 -46.34 9.45
C GLY A 179 -8.66 -46.21 8.28
N THR A 180 -8.70 -47.23 7.41
CA THR A 180 -9.76 -47.39 6.42
C THR A 180 -11.05 -47.72 7.16
N ASN A 181 -11.90 -46.72 7.35
CA ASN A 181 -13.31 -46.98 7.63
C ASN A 181 -13.96 -47.45 6.32
N GLU A 182 -13.79 -48.72 6.02
CA GLU A 182 -14.72 -49.45 5.15
C GLU A 182 -16.01 -49.64 5.95
N ARG A 183 -16.99 -48.77 5.73
CA ARG A 183 -18.38 -49.09 6.03
C ARG A 183 -19.00 -49.62 4.74
N ASN A 184 -19.30 -50.92 4.78
CA ASN A 184 -20.24 -51.62 3.90
C ASN A 184 -21.53 -50.82 3.69
#